data_AF-A0A1Z9YG64-F1
#
_entry.id   AF-A0A1Z9YG64-F1
#
_cell.length_a   1.000
_cell.length_b   1.000
_cell.length_c   1.000
_cell.angle_alpha   90.00
_cell.angle_beta   90.00
_cell.angle_gamma   90.00
#
_symmetry.space_group_name_H-M   'P 1'
#
loop_
_entity.id
_entity.type
_entity.pdbx_description
1 polymer ?
#
loop_
_entity_poly.entity_id
_entity_poly.type
_entity_poly.pdbx_seq_one_letter_code
_entity_poly.pdbx_strand_id
1 'polypeptide(L)'
;MPAFQPTADQFRAFRDFDHDGPIAQVNLLKFRDKAAYQPEDPEYEDGSTGKEAYLRYADAFEAMAEDVGAKCVFKGSAERFFIGTGDWDLVWINQFPNRKAFIATLNHAGYKDAARHREAGLLHQDLIVTYPEITQL
;
A
#
# COMPACT_ATOMS: atom_id res chain seq x y z
N MET A 1 -4.71 9.12 13.76
CA MET A 1 -5.33 7.81 14.04
C MET A 1 -6.11 7.37 12.82
N PRO A 2 -6.01 6.10 12.41
CA PRO A 2 -5.62 5.80 11.03
C PRO A 2 -6.71 5.89 9.98
N ALA A 3 -6.38 6.49 8.84
CA ALA A 3 -7.10 6.26 7.60
C ALA A 3 -6.62 4.92 6.99
N PHE A 4 -7.53 3.96 6.83
CA PHE A 4 -7.28 2.73 6.06
C PHE A 4 -7.59 2.89 4.58
N GLN A 5 -8.38 3.90 4.24
CA GLN A 5 -8.80 4.24 2.90
C GLN A 5 -8.62 5.75 2.73
N PRO A 6 -8.29 6.24 1.53
CA PRO A 6 -8.36 7.66 1.27
C PRO A 6 -9.79 8.16 1.48
N THR A 7 -9.95 9.40 1.94
CA THR A 7 -11.25 10.06 1.89
C THR A 7 -11.68 10.27 0.44
N ALA A 8 -12.98 10.46 0.21
CA ALA A 8 -13.48 10.74 -1.13
C ALA A 8 -12.84 12.01 -1.74
N ASP A 9 -12.53 13.01 -0.91
CA ASP A 9 -11.82 14.23 -1.34
C ASP A 9 -10.36 13.95 -1.72
N GLN A 10 -9.64 13.15 -0.92
CA GLN A 10 -8.27 12.74 -1.25
C GLN A 10 -8.22 11.97 -2.57
N PHE A 11 -9.14 11.03 -2.77
CA PHE A 11 -9.21 10.25 -4.01
C PHE A 11 -9.56 11.13 -5.22
N ARG A 12 -10.55 12.02 -5.10
CA ARG A 12 -10.90 12.99 -6.16
C ARG A 12 -9.72 13.89 -6.51
N ALA A 13 -9.08 14.49 -5.51
CA ALA A 13 -7.93 15.36 -5.70
C ALA A 13 -6.79 14.63 -6.42
N PHE A 14 -6.51 13.38 -6.03
CA PHE A 14 -5.50 12.56 -6.68
C PHE A 14 -5.86 12.20 -8.13
N ARG A 15 -7.11 11.79 -8.39
CA ARG A 15 -7.61 11.45 -9.73
C ARG A 15 -7.56 12.64 -10.67
N ASP A 16 -8.01 13.81 -10.20
CA ASP A 16 -8.27 15.00 -11.01
C ASP A 16 -7.07 15.96 -11.12
N PHE A 17 -5.96 15.70 -10.41
CA PHE A 17 -4.74 16.51 -10.50
C PHE A 17 -4.21 16.61 -11.95
N ASP A 18 -3.44 17.62 -12.33
CA ASP A 18 -2.90 17.72 -13.71
C ASP A 18 -1.41 17.38 -13.78
N HIS A 19 -1.11 16.08 -13.70
CA HIS A 19 0.24 15.50 -13.87
C HIS A 19 0.21 14.10 -14.48
N ASP A 20 0.64 13.94 -15.74
CA ASP A 20 0.62 12.67 -16.47
C ASP A 20 1.95 11.87 -16.38
N GLY A 21 2.92 12.36 -15.61
CA GLY A 21 4.21 11.70 -15.42
C GLY A 21 4.20 10.59 -14.36
N PRO A 22 5.38 9.96 -14.13
CA PRO A 22 5.54 8.92 -13.13
C PRO A 22 5.15 9.39 -11.74
N ILE A 23 4.66 8.45 -10.94
CA ILE A 23 4.43 8.66 -9.52
C ILE A 23 5.16 7.59 -8.72
N ALA A 24 5.62 7.93 -7.52
CA ALA A 24 6.07 6.96 -6.54
C ALA A 24 5.18 7.05 -5.30
N GLN A 25 4.75 5.91 -4.79
CA GLN A 25 3.93 5.81 -3.59
C GLN A 25 4.82 5.37 -2.44
N VAL A 26 5.04 6.26 -1.48
CA VAL A 26 5.75 5.95 -0.24
C VAL A 26 4.73 5.47 0.78
N ASN A 27 4.71 4.17 1.01
CA ASN A 27 3.86 3.55 2.02
C ASN A 27 4.65 3.40 3.31
N LEU A 28 4.14 4.01 4.39
CA LEU A 28 4.59 3.81 5.75
C LEU A 28 3.54 2.97 6.47
N LEU A 29 3.95 1.81 6.97
CA LEU A 29 3.01 0.75 7.34
C LEU A 29 3.26 0.34 8.79
N LYS A 30 2.19 0.33 9.58
CA LYS A 30 2.14 -0.26 10.91
C LYS A 30 1.20 -1.46 10.86
N PHE A 31 1.68 -2.62 11.32
CA PHE A 31 0.90 -3.85 11.34
C PHE A 31 0.21 -4.04 12.68
N ARG A 32 -0.88 -4.81 12.66
CA ARG A 32 -1.42 -5.38 13.90
C ARG A 32 -0.54 -6.55 14.36
N ASP A 33 -0.50 -6.78 15.66
CA ASP A 33 0.14 -7.98 16.22
C ASP A 33 -0.55 -9.25 15.69
N LYS A 34 -1.88 -9.25 15.64
CA LYS A 34 -2.72 -10.30 15.04
C LYS A 34 -3.60 -9.74 13.94
N ALA A 35 -3.71 -10.45 12.82
CA ALA A 35 -4.62 -10.08 11.75
C ALA A 35 -6.08 -10.11 12.21
N ALA A 36 -6.86 -9.13 11.79
CA ALA A 36 -8.27 -8.97 12.14
C ALA A 36 -9.18 -9.33 10.96
N TYR A 37 -9.11 -10.58 10.52
CA TYR A 37 -10.02 -11.13 9.50
C TYR A 37 -11.46 -11.20 10.01
N GLN A 38 -12.43 -11.22 9.10
CA GLN A 38 -13.86 -11.39 9.42
C GLN A 38 -14.19 -12.88 9.60
N PRO A 39 -15.26 -13.24 10.34
CA PRO A 39 -15.66 -14.64 10.54
C PRO A 39 -15.87 -15.45 9.26
N GLU A 40 -16.22 -14.78 8.16
CA GLU A 40 -16.46 -15.39 6.86
C GLU A 40 -15.17 -15.59 6.03
N ASP A 41 -14.06 -14.97 6.43
CA ASP A 41 -12.77 -15.11 5.75
C ASP A 41 -12.16 -16.49 6.08
N PRO A 42 -11.57 -17.18 5.08
CA PRO A 42 -10.87 -18.46 5.31
C PRO A 42 -9.76 -18.39 6.37
N GLU A 43 -9.16 -17.22 6.57
CA GLU A 43 -8.05 -16.95 7.47
C GLU A 43 -8.49 -16.54 8.89
N TYR A 44 -9.80 -16.50 9.18
CA TYR A 44 -10.34 -15.98 10.45
C TYR A 44 -9.65 -16.54 11.70
N GLU A 45 -9.35 -17.84 11.70
CA GLU A 45 -8.74 -18.55 12.83
C GLU A 45 -7.35 -19.11 12.53
N ASP A 46 -6.71 -18.69 11.43
CA ASP A 46 -5.42 -19.24 11.01
C ASP A 46 -4.24 -18.81 11.90
N GLY A 47 -4.47 -17.85 12.80
CA GLY A 47 -3.49 -17.35 13.76
C GLY A 47 -2.48 -16.36 13.16
N SER A 48 -2.69 -15.89 11.93
CA SER A 48 -1.77 -14.98 11.24
C SER A 48 -1.56 -13.67 11.99
N THR A 49 -0.32 -13.21 11.97
CA THR A 49 0.06 -11.85 12.34
C THR A 49 -0.44 -10.85 11.31
N GLY A 50 -0.54 -9.57 11.70
CA GLY A 50 -0.94 -8.53 10.74
C GLY A 50 0.06 -8.36 9.60
N LYS A 51 1.35 -8.61 9.87
CA LYS A 51 2.40 -8.60 8.84
C LYS A 51 2.21 -9.72 7.81
N GLU A 52 1.92 -10.94 8.24
CA GLU A 52 1.66 -12.07 7.31
C GLU A 52 0.43 -11.80 6.43
N ALA A 53 -0.65 -11.31 7.03
CA ALA A 53 -1.83 -10.89 6.27
C ALA A 53 -1.47 -9.81 5.24
N TYR A 54 -0.73 -8.76 5.65
CA TYR A 54 -0.33 -7.71 4.73
C TYR A 54 0.56 -8.21 3.58
N LEU A 55 1.43 -9.19 3.82
CA LEU A 55 2.27 -9.77 2.77
C LEU A 55 1.43 -10.52 1.72
N ARG A 56 0.36 -11.22 2.12
CA ARG A 56 -0.59 -11.82 1.14
C ARG A 56 -1.21 -10.76 0.24
N TYR A 57 -1.59 -9.61 0.81
CA TYR A 57 -2.04 -8.47 0.01
C TYR A 57 -0.93 -7.94 -0.90
N ALA A 58 0.27 -7.76 -0.37
CA ALA A 58 1.39 -7.17 -1.11
C ALA A 58 1.74 -8.02 -2.34
N ASP A 59 1.81 -9.35 -2.19
CA ASP A 59 2.12 -10.27 -3.29
C ASP A 59 1.05 -10.19 -4.40
N ALA A 60 -0.23 -10.19 -4.03
CA ALA A 60 -1.32 -10.05 -4.99
C ALA A 60 -1.34 -8.64 -5.64
N PHE A 61 -1.09 -7.59 -4.86
CA PHE A 61 -1.02 -6.22 -5.35
C PHE A 61 0.13 -6.01 -6.33
N GLU A 62 1.32 -6.54 -6.04
CA GLU A 62 2.49 -6.46 -6.93
C GLU A 62 2.18 -7.11 -8.27
N ALA A 63 1.61 -8.31 -8.30
CA ALA A 63 1.21 -8.97 -9.54
C ALA A 63 0.24 -8.13 -10.39
N MET A 64 -0.81 -7.55 -9.77
CA MET A 64 -1.76 -6.68 -10.47
C MET A 64 -1.13 -5.34 -10.91
N ALA A 65 -0.15 -4.84 -10.17
CA ALA A 65 0.52 -3.58 -10.45
C ALA A 65 1.56 -3.72 -11.58
N GLU A 66 2.25 -4.86 -11.67
CA GLU A 66 3.20 -5.17 -12.75
C GLU A 66 2.52 -5.15 -14.13
N ASP A 67 1.27 -5.64 -14.24
CA ASP A 67 0.48 -5.62 -15.48
C ASP A 67 0.27 -4.20 -16.04
N VAL A 68 0.32 -3.18 -15.19
CA VAL A 68 0.18 -1.76 -15.57
C VAL A 68 1.51 -1.01 -15.58
N GLY A 69 2.63 -1.75 -15.55
CA GLY A 69 3.99 -1.22 -15.63
C GLY A 69 4.52 -0.64 -14.31
N ALA A 70 3.88 -0.94 -13.18
CA ALA A 70 4.39 -0.56 -11.88
C ALA A 70 5.59 -1.42 -11.46
N LYS A 71 6.40 -0.90 -10.55
CA LYS A 71 7.57 -1.59 -10.00
C LYS A 71 7.73 -1.30 -8.52
N CYS A 72 8.01 -2.33 -7.73
CA CYS A 72 8.55 -2.15 -6.38
C CYS A 72 9.99 -1.65 -6.50
N VAL A 73 10.26 -0.43 -6.02
CA VAL A 73 11.61 0.18 -6.10
C VAL A 73 12.35 0.13 -4.76
N PHE A 74 11.62 -0.03 -3.66
CA PHE A 74 12.20 -0.20 -2.33
C PHE A 74 11.21 -0.88 -1.38
N LYS A 75 11.69 -1.83 -0.57
CA LYS A 75 10.94 -2.42 0.54
C LYS A 75 11.91 -2.70 1.67
N GLY A 76 11.61 -2.19 2.87
CA GLY A 76 12.53 -2.31 4.00
C GLY A 76 11.82 -2.23 5.35
N SER A 77 12.22 -3.10 6.28
CA SER A 77 11.76 -3.00 7.67
C SER A 77 12.31 -1.72 8.28
N ALA A 78 11.44 -0.93 8.91
CA ALA A 78 11.87 0.28 9.60
C ALA A 78 12.50 -0.13 10.94
N GLU A 79 13.79 0.16 11.09
CA GLU A 79 14.55 -0.25 12.28
C GLU A 79 14.45 0.79 13.40
N ARG A 80 14.57 2.07 13.06
CA ARG A 80 14.56 3.20 14.00
C ARG A 80 14.27 4.51 13.28
N PHE A 81 13.73 5.48 13.99
CA PHE A 81 13.72 6.87 13.54
C PHE A 81 15.04 7.53 13.95
N PHE A 82 15.84 7.93 12.96
CA PHE A 82 17.00 8.78 13.22
C PHE A 82 16.57 10.23 13.54
N ILE A 83 15.51 10.70 12.87
CA ILE A 83 14.85 11.99 13.09
C ILE A 83 13.33 11.76 13.00
N GLY A 84 12.55 12.41 13.88
CA GLY A 84 11.09 12.29 13.93
C GLY A 84 10.60 11.34 15.04
N THR A 85 9.28 11.17 15.13
CA THR A 85 8.62 10.45 16.23
C THR A 85 7.54 9.48 15.73
N GLY A 86 7.74 8.90 14.54
CA GLY A 86 6.82 7.89 14.03
C GLY A 86 7.05 6.53 14.68
N ASP A 87 6.22 5.58 14.29
CA ASP A 87 6.33 4.17 14.68
C ASP A 87 5.81 3.36 13.49
N TRP A 88 6.69 3.08 12.52
CA TRP A 88 6.35 2.30 11.33
C TRP A 88 7.16 1.00 11.39
N ASP A 89 6.59 -0.08 10.87
CA ASP A 89 7.22 -1.39 10.83
C ASP A 89 7.85 -1.66 9.45
N LEU A 90 7.24 -1.13 8.38
CA LEU A 90 7.70 -1.33 7.00
C LEU A 90 7.55 -0.05 6.19
N VAL A 91 8.56 0.24 5.36
CA VAL A 91 8.49 1.20 4.26
C VAL A 91 8.44 0.43 2.95
N TRP A 92 7.48 0.79 2.08
CA TRP A 92 7.31 0.16 0.78
C TRP A 92 7.03 1.22 -0.30
N ILE A 93 7.91 1.29 -1.29
CA ILE A 93 7.86 2.27 -2.38
C ILE A 93 7.57 1.56 -3.69
N ASN A 94 6.43 1.90 -4.29
CA ASN A 94 6.02 1.45 -5.60
C ASN A 94 6.04 2.62 -6.58
N GLN A 95 6.70 2.45 -7.73
CA GLN A 95 6.68 3.42 -8.82
C GLN A 95 5.68 2.98 -9.88
N PHE A 96 4.80 3.88 -10.29
CA PHE A 96 3.86 3.68 -11.40
C PHE A 96 4.22 4.60 -12.57
N PRO A 97 3.93 4.21 -13.82
CA PRO A 97 4.16 5.06 -14.99
C PRO A 97 3.39 6.37 -14.94
N ASN A 98 2.20 6.36 -14.32
CA ASN A 98 1.37 7.51 -14.02
C ASN A 98 0.26 7.12 -13.04
N ARG A 99 -0.53 8.09 -12.60
CA ARG A 99 -1.64 7.83 -11.66
C ARG A 99 -2.78 7.00 -12.23
N LYS A 100 -3.01 7.05 -13.55
CA LYS A 100 -4.05 6.26 -14.21
C LYS A 100 -3.72 4.77 -14.09
N ALA A 101 -2.44 4.40 -14.17
CA ALA A 101 -1.97 3.05 -13.92
C ALA A 101 -2.28 2.59 -12.48
N PHE A 102 -1.97 3.40 -11.46
CA PHE A 102 -2.34 3.05 -10.08
C PHE A 102 -3.85 2.88 -9.88
N ILE A 103 -4.67 3.79 -10.45
CA ILE A 103 -6.13 3.67 -10.41
C ILE A 103 -6.61 2.40 -11.13
N ALA A 104 -5.97 2.01 -12.24
CA ALA A 104 -6.29 0.77 -12.94
C ALA A 104 -6.02 -0.46 -12.05
N THR A 105 -4.94 -0.47 -11.26
CA THR A 105 -4.67 -1.54 -10.27
C THR A 105 -5.78 -1.64 -9.22
N LEU A 106 -6.29 -0.50 -8.71
CA LEU A 106 -7.40 -0.49 -7.75
C LEU A 106 -8.73 -1.03 -8.34
N ASN A 107 -8.88 -0.95 -9.66
CA ASN A 107 -10.04 -1.46 -10.39
C ASN A 107 -9.86 -2.90 -10.90
N HIS A 108 -8.71 -3.53 -10.66
CA HIS A 108 -8.48 -4.90 -11.07
C HIS A 108 -9.47 -5.85 -10.37
N ALA A 109 -9.97 -6.86 -11.09
CA ALA A 109 -11.01 -7.76 -10.58
C ALA A 109 -10.60 -8.49 -9.28
N GLY A 110 -9.31 -8.81 -9.14
CA GLY A 110 -8.73 -9.42 -7.94
C GLY A 110 -8.44 -8.45 -6.79
N TYR A 111 -8.52 -7.13 -7.01
CA TYR A 111 -8.10 -6.15 -6.00
C TYR A 111 -8.94 -6.24 -4.72
N LYS A 112 -10.26 -6.41 -4.86
CA LYS A 112 -11.16 -6.48 -3.70
C LYS A 112 -10.86 -7.69 -2.82
N ASP A 113 -10.58 -8.85 -3.42
CA ASP A 113 -10.21 -10.06 -2.69
C ASP A 113 -8.85 -9.88 -1.99
N ALA A 114 -7.87 -9.27 -2.66
CA ALA A 114 -6.58 -8.97 -2.03
C ALA A 114 -6.70 -7.93 -0.88
N ALA A 115 -7.53 -6.91 -1.06
CA ALA A 115 -7.65 -5.77 -0.14
C ALA A 115 -8.10 -6.17 1.26
N ARG A 116 -8.87 -7.26 1.42
CA ARG A 116 -9.29 -7.78 2.73
C ARG A 116 -8.09 -8.14 3.60
N HIS A 117 -7.01 -8.67 3.01
CA HIS A 117 -5.79 -9.01 3.74
C HIS A 117 -5.06 -7.75 4.25
N ARG A 118 -5.05 -6.67 3.45
CA ARG A 118 -4.54 -5.35 3.87
C ARG A 118 -5.35 -4.81 5.04
N GLU A 119 -6.68 -4.88 4.94
CA GLU A 119 -7.60 -4.39 5.97
C GLU A 119 -7.45 -5.18 7.27
N ALA A 120 -7.29 -6.50 7.20
CA ALA A 120 -7.02 -7.36 8.35
C ALA A 120 -5.63 -7.11 8.96
N GLY A 121 -4.63 -6.85 8.12
CA GLY A 121 -3.23 -6.77 8.54
C GLY A 121 -2.76 -5.43 9.11
N LEU A 122 -3.27 -4.31 8.59
CA LEU A 122 -2.77 -2.99 8.96
C LEU A 122 -3.38 -2.43 10.23
N LEU A 123 -2.56 -1.97 11.16
CA LEU A 123 -3.00 -1.09 12.23
C LEU A 123 -3.13 0.35 11.72
N HIS A 124 -2.18 0.82 10.91
CA HIS A 124 -2.18 2.16 10.32
C HIS A 124 -1.35 2.16 9.03
N GLN A 125 -1.73 3.02 8.11
CA GLN A 125 -0.89 3.39 6.98
C GLN A 125 -0.91 4.90 6.75
N ASP A 126 0.26 5.43 6.40
CA ASP A 126 0.37 6.68 5.65
C ASP A 126 0.84 6.33 4.23
N LEU A 127 0.15 6.87 3.22
CA LEU A 127 0.52 6.74 1.82
C LEU A 127 0.74 8.13 1.26
N ILE A 128 1.99 8.42 0.89
CA ILE A 128 2.38 9.68 0.26
C ILE A 128 2.62 9.40 -1.20
N VAL A 129 1.96 10.15 -2.09
CA VAL A 129 2.28 10.13 -3.52
C VAL A 129 3.29 11.24 -3.80
N THR A 130 4.40 10.88 -4.44
CA THR A 130 5.45 11.80 -4.86
C THR A 130 5.62 11.78 -6.37
N TYR A 131 6.15 12.87 -6.93
CA TYR A 131 6.64 12.91 -8.30
C TYR A 131 8.14 12.63 -8.26
N PRO A 132 8.59 11.45 -8.72
CA PRO A 132 9.99 11.10 -8.60
C PRO A 132 10.81 11.94 -9.58
N GLU A 133 11.83 12.62 -9.06
CA GLU A 133 12.92 13.12 -9.87
C GLU A 133 13.85 11.94 -10.15
N ILE A 134 14.05 11.57 -11.42
CA ILE A 134 14.99 10.50 -11.77
C ILE A 134 16.40 11.06 -11.58
N THR A 135 16.95 10.87 -10.38
CA THR A 135 18.37 11.10 -10.12
C THR A 135 19.13 9.89 -10.64
N GLN A 136 19.95 10.08 -11.68
CA GLN A 136 20.94 9.08 -12.08
C GLN A 136 21.92 8.90 -10.91
N LEU A 137 22.06 7.67 -10.43
CA LEU A 137 23.16 7.24 -9.57
C LEU A 137 24.37 6.86 -10.43
#